data_AF-A0A1C5SIG1-F1
#
_entry.id   AF-A0A1C5SIG1-F1
#
_cell.length_a   1.000
_cell.length_b   1.000
_cell.length_c   1.000
_cell.angle_alpha   90.00
_cell.angle_beta   90.00
_cell.angle_gamma   90.00
#
_symmetry.space_group_name_H-M   'P 1'
#
loop_
_entity.id
_entity.type
_entity.pdbx_description
1 polymer ?
#
loop_
_entity_poly.entity_id
_entity_poly.type
_entity_poly.pdbx_seq_one_letter_code
_entity_poly.pdbx_strand_id
1 'polypeptide(L)'
;MNRLLKICMVVAVVFSFTGCYNDFDDPAPAKVWTDADFSSEQIITIKQLKDMFYAKYAPSSTAGLGKYVEITEDYVIRGKVISSDQAGNVYKSLYIYDETSQSGIELKLMVSNYVYYHIGQTIYVKTKGMALGNYRYMLSLGAMPTAADIEKKYANRNLENQLLVNEHICPGAMGELTDDDILVITPENYQTALNDDALGRLVRFERLTYKEGTSGNNFYPSYLEAIYENGSSEATYKSKSYSAEGLTPTYAYSYNNQRYYGSAWFSYGGTTTEDKGNYIVRVSGYSNFALQPLPEAGKTGNITAIYTKYSSSSGSYITYQLLVNSFDDIDF
;
A
#
# COMPACT_ATOMS: atom_id res chain seq x y z
N MET A 1 -37.43 19.46 -55.94
CA MET A 1 -36.79 18.48 -55.04
C MET A 1 -37.36 17.10 -55.33
N ASN A 2 -36.59 16.25 -56.04
CA ASN A 2 -37.05 14.98 -56.59
C ASN A 2 -37.64 14.06 -55.51
N ARG A 3 -38.78 13.41 -55.81
CA ARG A 3 -39.41 12.41 -54.92
C ARG A 3 -38.41 11.32 -54.49
N LEU A 4 -37.45 10.98 -55.36
CA LEU A 4 -36.35 10.07 -55.06
C LEU A 4 -35.43 10.57 -53.92
N LEU A 5 -35.10 11.87 -53.90
CA LEU A 5 -34.24 12.47 -52.89
C LEU A 5 -34.91 12.48 -51.51
N LYS A 6 -36.23 12.71 -51.48
CA LYS A 6 -37.03 12.63 -50.25
C LYS A 6 -37.10 11.19 -49.70
N ILE A 7 -37.21 10.19 -50.57
CA ILE A 7 -37.22 8.78 -50.16
C ILE A 7 -35.84 8.36 -49.62
N CYS A 8 -34.74 8.73 -50.27
CA CYS A 8 -33.40 8.44 -49.78
C CYS A 8 -33.10 9.11 -48.42
N MET A 9 -33.61 10.33 -48.19
CA MET A 9 -33.41 11.05 -46.93
C MET A 9 -34.21 10.43 -45.77
N VAL A 10 -35.40 9.88 -46.04
CA VAL A 10 -36.19 9.15 -45.03
C VAL A 10 -35.55 7.79 -44.69
N VAL A 11 -35.02 7.08 -45.68
CA VAL A 11 -34.32 5.80 -45.44
C VAL A 11 -33.04 5.99 -44.62
N ALA A 12 -32.25 7.04 -44.89
CA ALA A 12 -31.04 7.34 -44.13
C ALA A 12 -31.32 7.67 -42.65
N VAL A 13 -32.42 8.36 -42.35
CA VAL A 13 -32.83 8.67 -40.98
C VAL A 13 -33.31 7.42 -40.22
N VAL A 14 -33.97 6.47 -40.89
CA VAL A 14 -34.45 5.23 -40.25
C VAL A 14 -33.31 4.26 -39.90
N PHE A 15 -32.22 4.23 -40.70
CA PHE A 15 -31.01 3.45 -40.36
C PHE A 15 -30.09 4.12 -39.34
N SER A 16 -30.37 5.38 -38.95
CA SER A 16 -29.56 6.11 -37.97
C SER A 16 -29.89 5.76 -36.51
N PHE A 17 -30.93 4.95 -36.25
CA PHE A 17 -31.41 4.62 -34.90
C PHE A 17 -31.08 3.20 -34.43
N THR A 18 -30.26 2.43 -35.14
CA THR A 18 -29.80 1.10 -34.66
C THR A 18 -28.54 1.16 -33.78
N GLY A 19 -28.21 2.32 -33.22
CA GLY A 19 -27.09 2.51 -32.29
C GLY A 19 -27.39 2.15 -30.84
N CYS A 20 -28.44 1.37 -30.56
CA CYS A 20 -28.75 0.94 -29.21
C CYS A 20 -27.80 -0.21 -28.82
N TYR A 21 -26.74 0.12 -28.08
CA TYR A 21 -26.01 -0.84 -27.26
C TYR A 21 -27.00 -1.39 -26.24
N ASN A 22 -27.58 -2.56 -26.52
CA ASN A 22 -28.75 -3.09 -25.83
C ASN A 22 -28.43 -3.91 -24.58
N ASP A 23 -27.16 -4.00 -24.17
CA ASP A 23 -26.72 -4.87 -23.08
C ASP A 23 -26.18 -4.06 -21.90
N PHE A 24 -26.94 -3.05 -21.48
CA PHE A 24 -26.70 -2.37 -20.21
C PHE A 24 -27.02 -3.27 -19.01
N ASP A 25 -27.95 -4.22 -19.20
CA ASP A 25 -28.42 -5.12 -18.15
C ASP A 25 -27.52 -6.37 -17.98
N ASP A 26 -26.70 -6.73 -18.98
CA ASP A 26 -25.71 -7.82 -18.92
C ASP A 26 -24.33 -7.34 -19.43
N PRO A 27 -23.59 -6.55 -18.62
CA PRO A 27 -22.26 -6.09 -19.01
C PRO A 27 -21.34 -7.30 -19.18
N ALA A 28 -20.63 -7.35 -20.31
CA ALA A 28 -19.65 -8.40 -20.58
C ALA A 28 -18.67 -8.56 -19.39
N PRO A 29 -18.30 -9.81 -19.03
CA PRO A 29 -17.35 -10.05 -17.95
C PRO A 29 -16.06 -9.25 -18.14
N ALA A 30 -15.50 -8.75 -17.04
CA ALA A 30 -14.23 -8.04 -17.08
C ALA A 30 -13.14 -8.93 -17.73
N LYS A 31 -12.35 -8.33 -18.62
CA LYS A 31 -11.23 -9.03 -19.28
C LYS A 31 -10.26 -9.55 -18.22
N VAL A 32 -9.95 -10.84 -18.28
CA VAL A 32 -8.88 -11.48 -17.51
C VAL A 32 -7.60 -11.45 -18.33
N TRP A 33 -6.60 -10.70 -17.87
CA TRP A 33 -5.33 -10.53 -18.57
C TRP A 33 -4.36 -11.68 -18.27
N THR A 34 -3.53 -11.99 -19.26
CA THR A 34 -2.52 -13.06 -19.24
C THR A 34 -1.21 -12.57 -19.83
N ASP A 35 -0.12 -13.33 -19.67
CA ASP A 35 1.19 -12.99 -20.26
C ASP A 35 1.11 -12.79 -21.78
N ALA A 36 0.23 -13.52 -22.48
CA ALA A 36 0.07 -13.42 -23.93
C ALA A 36 -0.44 -12.03 -24.39
N ASP A 37 -1.20 -11.34 -23.52
CA ASP A 37 -1.72 -10.00 -23.79
C ASP A 37 -0.64 -8.92 -23.81
N PHE A 38 0.57 -9.23 -23.32
CA PHE A 38 1.70 -8.31 -23.22
C PHE A 38 2.88 -8.77 -24.10
N SER A 39 2.60 -9.52 -25.16
CA SER A 39 3.65 -10.06 -26.06
C SER A 39 4.42 -9.00 -26.85
N SER A 40 3.88 -7.78 -26.98
CA SER A 40 4.56 -6.60 -27.54
C SER A 40 5.33 -5.78 -26.51
N GLU A 41 5.12 -6.06 -25.23
CA GLU A 41 5.73 -5.39 -24.09
C GLU A 41 6.77 -6.30 -23.43
N GLN A 42 7.55 -5.76 -22.50
CA GLN A 42 8.52 -6.53 -21.76
C GLN A 42 8.05 -6.74 -20.32
N ILE A 43 7.67 -7.98 -19.98
CA ILE A 43 7.40 -8.35 -18.59
C ILE A 43 8.73 -8.45 -17.84
N ILE A 44 8.87 -7.68 -16.76
CA ILE A 44 10.02 -7.68 -15.85
C ILE A 44 9.59 -8.03 -14.43
N THR A 45 10.54 -8.46 -13.61
CA THR A 45 10.30 -8.71 -12.19
C THR A 45 10.15 -7.42 -11.40
N ILE A 46 9.47 -7.48 -10.26
CA ILE A 46 9.39 -6.33 -9.33
C ILE A 46 10.79 -5.93 -8.85
N LYS A 47 11.69 -6.90 -8.64
CA LYS A 47 13.08 -6.61 -8.30
C LYS A 47 13.79 -5.83 -9.42
N GLN A 48 13.67 -6.24 -10.68
CA GLN A 48 14.26 -5.52 -11.81
C GLN A 48 13.74 -4.08 -11.90
N LEU A 49 12.44 -3.85 -11.65
CA LEU A 49 11.89 -2.50 -11.56
C LEU A 49 12.55 -1.70 -10.43
N LYS A 50 12.64 -2.25 -9.21
CA LYS A 50 13.28 -1.58 -8.06
C LYS A 50 14.76 -1.28 -8.32
N ASP A 51 15.47 -2.19 -9.00
CA ASP A 51 16.89 -2.02 -9.36
C ASP A 51 17.12 -0.79 -10.26
N MET A 52 16.14 -0.37 -11.07
CA MET A 52 16.23 0.87 -11.87
C MET A 52 16.35 2.12 -10.98
N PHE A 53 15.61 2.16 -9.86
CA PHE A 53 15.78 3.23 -8.88
C PHE A 53 17.16 3.15 -8.23
N TYR A 54 17.57 1.95 -7.83
CA TYR A 54 18.82 1.73 -7.12
C TYR A 54 20.08 1.98 -7.96
N ALA A 55 19.99 1.84 -9.28
CA ALA A 55 21.05 2.24 -10.21
C ALA A 55 21.34 3.75 -10.17
N LYS A 56 20.33 4.57 -9.87
CA LYS A 56 20.47 6.04 -9.74
C LYS A 56 20.73 6.47 -8.30
N TYR A 57 20.10 5.78 -7.34
CA TYR A 57 20.14 6.10 -5.92
C TYR A 57 20.35 4.82 -5.11
N ALA A 58 21.59 4.55 -4.70
CA ALA A 58 21.96 3.31 -4.02
C ALA A 58 20.99 2.94 -2.87
N PRO A 59 20.73 1.64 -2.63
CA PRO A 59 19.85 1.19 -1.56
C PRO A 59 20.22 1.82 -0.22
N SER A 60 19.21 2.23 0.55
CA SER A 60 19.37 2.88 1.87
C SER A 60 20.18 4.18 1.89
N SER A 61 20.51 4.76 0.72
CA SER A 61 21.07 6.10 0.62
C SER A 61 20.03 7.19 0.89
N THR A 62 20.42 8.21 1.64
CA THR A 62 19.60 9.41 1.87
C THR A 62 19.41 10.24 0.59
N ALA A 63 20.28 10.08 -0.41
CA ALA A 63 20.19 10.82 -1.67
C ALA A 63 18.93 10.51 -2.49
N GLY A 64 18.37 9.30 -2.30
CA GLY A 64 17.12 8.89 -2.95
C GLY A 64 15.86 9.35 -2.22
N LEU A 65 15.94 9.89 -1.01
CA LEU A 65 14.76 10.25 -0.23
C LEU A 65 13.94 11.37 -0.90
N GLY A 66 12.66 11.10 -1.13
CA GLY A 66 11.77 12.03 -1.83
C GLY A 66 12.08 12.19 -3.32
N LYS A 67 12.88 11.29 -3.90
CA LYS A 67 13.20 11.25 -5.33
C LYS A 67 12.42 10.16 -6.03
N TYR A 68 12.33 10.29 -7.35
CA TYR A 68 11.70 9.31 -8.22
C TYR A 68 12.53 9.07 -9.48
N VAL A 69 12.25 7.93 -10.12
CA VAL A 69 12.66 7.61 -11.49
C VAL A 69 11.37 7.42 -12.29
N GLU A 70 11.23 8.16 -13.39
CA GLU A 70 10.15 7.91 -14.36
C GLU A 70 10.51 6.67 -15.17
N ILE A 71 9.53 5.79 -15.38
CA ILE A 71 9.70 4.62 -16.24
C ILE A 71 9.26 5.00 -17.65
N THR A 72 10.19 4.99 -18.61
CA THR A 72 9.92 5.45 -19.98
C THR A 72 9.67 4.32 -20.97
N GLU A 73 10.13 3.12 -20.63
CA GLU A 73 10.00 1.91 -21.43
C GLU A 73 8.65 1.23 -21.21
N ASP A 74 8.22 0.45 -22.20
CA ASP A 74 6.99 -0.35 -22.17
C ASP A 74 7.17 -1.62 -21.31
N TYR A 75 7.58 -1.43 -20.05
CA TYR A 75 7.67 -2.51 -19.08
C TYR A 75 6.31 -2.81 -18.45
N VAL A 76 6.14 -4.08 -18.11
CA VAL A 76 5.01 -4.59 -17.33
C VAL A 76 5.57 -5.37 -16.15
N ILE A 77 5.09 -5.11 -14.94
CA ILE A 77 5.31 -6.00 -13.80
C ILE A 77 4.07 -6.84 -13.55
N ARG A 78 4.25 -8.02 -12.96
CA ARG A 78 3.17 -8.91 -12.55
C ARG A 78 3.37 -9.31 -11.10
N GLY A 79 2.29 -9.44 -10.35
CA GLY A 79 2.34 -9.98 -8.99
C GLY A 79 0.96 -10.37 -8.46
N LYS A 80 0.96 -11.19 -7.41
CA LYS A 80 -0.23 -11.51 -6.61
C LYS A 80 -0.54 -10.36 -5.66
N VAL A 81 -1.81 -10.03 -5.50
CA VAL A 81 -2.28 -9.05 -4.51
C VAL A 81 -2.08 -9.61 -3.10
N ILE A 82 -1.41 -8.84 -2.23
CA ILE A 82 -1.09 -9.24 -0.84
C ILE A 82 -1.66 -8.27 0.21
N SER A 83 -2.40 -7.26 -0.22
CA SER A 83 -3.07 -6.33 0.70
C SER A 83 -4.53 -6.08 0.36
N SER A 84 -5.31 -5.69 1.35
CA SER A 84 -6.70 -5.26 1.19
C SER A 84 -6.97 -4.02 2.05
N ASP A 85 -7.66 -3.03 1.48
CA ASP A 85 -8.15 -1.85 2.20
C ASP A 85 -9.55 -2.05 2.80
N GLN A 86 -10.12 -3.26 2.72
CA GLN A 86 -11.47 -3.57 3.22
C GLN A 86 -11.66 -3.28 4.70
N ALA A 87 -10.66 -3.58 5.54
CA ALA A 87 -10.75 -3.32 6.98
C ALA A 87 -10.41 -1.87 7.35
N GLY A 88 -10.02 -1.02 6.38
CA GLY A 88 -9.78 0.41 6.58
C GLY A 88 -8.40 0.79 7.15
N ASN A 89 -7.46 -0.16 7.24
CA ASN A 89 -6.09 0.14 7.68
C ASN A 89 -5.14 0.50 6.52
N VAL A 90 -5.17 -0.28 5.45
CA VAL A 90 -4.52 0.06 4.17
C VAL A 90 -5.33 1.18 3.52
N TYR A 91 -4.68 2.22 3.00
CA TYR A 91 -5.36 3.39 2.45
C TYR A 91 -4.67 3.90 1.19
N LYS A 92 -5.44 4.03 0.10
CA LYS A 92 -4.95 4.49 -1.21
C LYS A 92 -3.73 3.73 -1.73
N SER A 93 -3.64 2.45 -1.37
CA SER A 93 -2.51 1.60 -1.73
C SER A 93 -2.99 0.18 -2.00
N LEU A 94 -2.26 -0.50 -2.89
CA LEU A 94 -2.36 -1.93 -3.15
C LEU A 94 -0.95 -2.50 -3.20
N TYR A 95 -0.65 -3.51 -2.41
CA TYR A 95 0.63 -4.21 -2.43
C TYR A 95 0.51 -5.47 -3.27
N ILE A 96 1.52 -5.68 -4.12
CA ILE A 96 1.65 -6.91 -4.90
C ILE A 96 2.99 -7.58 -4.67
N TYR A 97 3.00 -8.90 -4.83
CA TYR A 97 4.14 -9.78 -4.64
C TYR A 97 4.48 -10.52 -5.93
N ASP A 98 5.72 -10.43 -6.37
CA ASP A 98 6.26 -11.21 -7.48
C ASP A 98 7.05 -12.40 -6.93
N GLU A 99 6.46 -13.59 -7.08
CA GLU A 99 7.05 -14.86 -6.68
C GLU A 99 8.43 -15.10 -7.32
N THR A 100 8.60 -14.70 -8.59
CA THR A 100 9.82 -14.96 -9.37
C THR A 100 11.05 -14.29 -8.76
N SER A 101 10.88 -13.09 -8.22
CA SER A 101 11.96 -12.32 -7.60
C SER A 101 11.81 -12.17 -6.09
N GLN A 102 10.81 -12.84 -5.51
CA GLN A 102 10.43 -12.77 -4.11
C GLN A 102 10.38 -11.34 -3.56
N SER A 103 9.87 -10.41 -4.37
CA SER A 103 9.88 -8.97 -4.09
C SER A 103 8.47 -8.39 -4.07
N GLY A 104 8.21 -7.49 -3.11
CA GLY A 104 6.97 -6.74 -3.02
C GLY A 104 7.13 -5.28 -3.44
N ILE A 105 6.02 -4.67 -3.87
CA ILE A 105 5.95 -3.23 -4.15
C ILE A 105 4.56 -2.67 -3.80
N GLU A 106 4.55 -1.42 -3.34
CA GLU A 106 3.33 -0.64 -3.16
C GLU A 106 2.93 0.03 -4.49
N LEU A 107 1.66 -0.10 -4.86
CA LEU A 107 1.01 0.68 -5.92
C LEU A 107 0.18 1.77 -5.28
N LYS A 108 0.40 3.02 -5.68
CA LYS A 108 -0.35 4.20 -5.20
C LYS A 108 -1.65 4.34 -6.00
N LEU A 109 -2.75 3.85 -5.44
CA LEU A 109 -4.06 3.79 -6.12
C LEU A 109 -5.09 4.68 -5.42
N MET A 110 -6.35 4.58 -5.87
CA MET A 110 -7.51 5.19 -5.22
C MET A 110 -7.94 4.40 -3.98
N VAL A 111 -9.10 4.74 -3.39
CA VAL A 111 -9.69 4.01 -2.26
C VAL A 111 -10.62 2.90 -2.74
N SER A 112 -11.00 1.99 -1.84
CA SER A 112 -11.92 0.86 -2.12
C SER A 112 -11.34 -0.11 -3.16
N ASN A 113 -10.03 -0.32 -3.12
CA ASN A 113 -9.34 -1.23 -4.04
C ASN A 113 -9.80 -2.67 -3.87
N TYR A 114 -10.20 -3.07 -2.65
CA TYR A 114 -10.72 -4.40 -2.33
C TYR A 114 -11.94 -4.81 -3.15
N VAL A 115 -12.68 -3.85 -3.72
CA VAL A 115 -13.84 -4.11 -4.58
C VAL A 115 -13.40 -4.68 -5.94
N TYR A 116 -12.20 -4.32 -6.40
CA TYR A 116 -11.68 -4.65 -7.72
C TYR A 116 -10.57 -5.70 -7.68
N TYR A 117 -9.82 -5.78 -6.57
CA TYR A 117 -8.63 -6.60 -6.43
C TYR A 117 -8.70 -7.45 -5.17
N HIS A 118 -8.58 -8.75 -5.34
CA HIS A 118 -8.73 -9.74 -4.26
C HIS A 118 -7.37 -10.27 -3.83
N ILE A 119 -7.19 -10.56 -2.55
CA ILE A 119 -5.97 -11.24 -2.05
C ILE A 119 -5.72 -12.51 -2.87
N GLY A 120 -4.48 -12.72 -3.30
CA GLY A 120 -4.07 -13.84 -4.15
C GLY A 120 -4.33 -13.67 -5.66
N GLN A 121 -5.16 -12.70 -6.06
CA GLN A 121 -5.39 -12.40 -7.47
C GLN A 121 -4.10 -11.92 -8.13
N THR A 122 -3.81 -12.44 -9.33
CA THR A 122 -2.73 -11.91 -10.16
C THR A 122 -3.16 -10.62 -10.82
N ILE A 123 -2.32 -9.59 -10.80
CA ILE A 123 -2.50 -8.38 -11.61
C ILE A 123 -1.24 -8.06 -12.40
N TYR A 124 -1.44 -7.38 -13.52
CA TYR A 124 -0.38 -6.83 -14.35
C TYR A 124 -0.41 -5.30 -14.25
N VAL A 125 0.76 -4.67 -14.23
CA VAL A 125 0.91 -3.22 -14.11
C VAL A 125 1.78 -2.72 -15.24
N LYS A 126 1.20 -1.97 -16.18
CA LYS A 126 1.93 -1.23 -17.21
C LYS A 126 2.61 -0.04 -16.55
N THR A 127 3.94 0.01 -16.57
CA THR A 127 4.70 0.96 -15.75
C THR A 127 5.08 2.25 -16.47
N LYS A 128 4.98 2.28 -17.81
CA LYS A 128 5.38 3.43 -18.63
C LYS A 128 4.65 4.71 -18.21
N GLY A 129 5.38 5.80 -18.04
CA GLY A 129 4.86 7.10 -17.60
C GLY A 129 4.57 7.18 -16.09
N MET A 130 4.82 6.11 -15.32
CA MET A 130 4.67 6.13 -13.87
C MET A 130 5.98 6.53 -13.17
N ALA A 131 5.85 7.07 -11.97
CA ALA A 131 6.96 7.40 -11.08
C ALA A 131 7.24 6.24 -10.11
N LEU A 132 8.41 5.62 -10.25
CA LEU A 132 8.99 4.76 -9.22
C LEU A 132 9.64 5.67 -8.16
N GLY A 133 8.91 5.90 -7.09
CA GLY A 133 9.20 6.92 -6.08
C GLY A 133 9.66 6.33 -4.75
N ASN A 134 10.60 7.02 -4.10
CA ASN A 134 11.06 6.69 -2.75
C ASN A 134 10.48 7.67 -1.73
N TYR A 135 9.48 7.21 -0.99
CA TYR A 135 8.96 7.93 0.17
C TYR A 135 9.52 7.31 1.44
N ARG A 136 10.51 7.99 2.05
CA ARG A 136 11.08 7.60 3.35
C ARG A 136 11.61 6.16 3.38
N TYR A 137 12.31 5.80 2.30
CA TYR A 137 12.89 4.50 2.00
C TYR A 137 11.92 3.40 1.55
N MET A 138 10.62 3.69 1.43
CA MET A 138 9.68 2.80 0.75
C MET A 138 9.60 3.16 -0.72
N LEU A 139 9.97 2.22 -1.59
CA LEU A 139 9.72 2.33 -3.02
C LEU A 139 8.25 2.00 -3.31
N SER A 140 7.63 2.83 -4.15
CA SER A 140 6.26 2.67 -4.60
C SER A 140 6.12 3.13 -6.05
N LEU A 141 5.13 2.61 -6.75
CA LEU A 141 4.81 3.01 -8.13
C LEU A 141 3.50 3.79 -8.14
N GLY A 142 3.50 4.97 -8.77
CA GLY A 142 2.33 5.84 -8.82
C GLY A 142 2.38 6.84 -9.97
N ALA A 143 1.41 7.75 -10.01
CA ALA A 143 1.42 8.87 -10.94
C ALA A 143 2.61 9.81 -10.69
N MET A 144 2.99 10.55 -11.73
CA MET A 144 4.07 11.53 -11.66
C MET A 144 3.78 12.61 -10.60
N PRO A 145 4.78 13.01 -9.79
CA PRO A 145 4.62 14.10 -8.84
C PRO A 145 4.57 15.46 -9.54
N THR A 146 3.85 16.42 -8.95
CA THR A 146 3.91 17.84 -9.35
C THR A 146 5.13 18.53 -8.75
N ALA A 147 5.42 19.76 -9.19
CA ALA A 147 6.46 20.58 -8.57
C ALA A 147 6.24 20.80 -7.06
N ALA A 148 4.99 20.99 -6.63
CA ALA A 148 4.64 21.17 -5.23
C ALA A 148 4.84 19.88 -4.39
N ASP A 149 4.59 18.72 -4.99
CA ASP A 149 4.85 17.43 -4.35
C ASP A 149 6.35 17.24 -4.11
N ILE A 150 7.17 17.56 -5.11
CA ILE A 150 8.63 17.48 -5.03
C ILE A 150 9.17 18.40 -3.93
N GLU A 151 8.65 19.62 -3.82
CA GLU A 151 9.02 20.57 -2.74
C GLU A 151 8.75 19.98 -1.35
N LYS A 152 7.63 19.25 -1.21
CA LYS A 152 7.25 18.54 0.02
C LYS A 152 7.91 17.15 0.17
N LYS A 153 8.81 16.78 -0.75
CA LYS A 153 9.50 15.48 -0.81
C LYS A 153 8.55 14.28 -0.96
N TYR A 154 7.44 14.46 -1.67
CA TYR A 154 6.59 13.39 -2.15
C TYR A 154 7.07 12.93 -3.53
N ALA A 155 7.42 11.65 -3.63
CA ALA A 155 8.09 11.10 -4.80
C ALA A 155 7.12 10.68 -5.93
N ASN A 156 5.85 10.48 -5.62
CA ASN A 156 4.81 10.11 -6.57
C ASN A 156 3.44 10.49 -6.00
N ARG A 157 2.41 10.33 -6.84
CA ARG A 157 1.00 10.54 -6.50
C ARG A 157 0.19 9.27 -6.68
N ASN A 158 -1.01 9.26 -6.14
CA ASN A 158 -1.99 8.22 -6.39
C ASN A 158 -2.58 8.32 -7.80
N LEU A 159 -2.93 7.18 -8.38
CA LEU A 159 -3.90 7.11 -9.47
C LEU A 159 -5.29 7.34 -8.88
N GLU A 160 -5.76 8.60 -8.93
CA GLU A 160 -6.88 9.08 -8.09
C GLU A 160 -8.28 8.61 -8.53
N ASN A 161 -8.42 7.93 -9.67
CA ASN A 161 -9.71 7.47 -10.17
C ASN A 161 -9.57 6.21 -11.02
N GLN A 162 -10.70 5.54 -11.27
CA GLN A 162 -10.75 4.25 -11.96
C GLN A 162 -10.24 4.34 -13.41
N LEU A 163 -10.40 5.48 -14.09
CA LEU A 163 -9.89 5.66 -15.46
C LEU A 163 -8.36 5.58 -15.47
N LEU A 164 -7.70 6.36 -14.61
CA LEU A 164 -6.24 6.32 -14.46
C LEU A 164 -5.75 4.96 -13.98
N VAL A 165 -6.49 4.30 -13.09
CA VAL A 165 -6.17 2.95 -12.64
C VAL A 165 -6.25 1.96 -13.81
N ASN A 166 -7.31 2.01 -14.63
CA ASN A 166 -7.52 1.09 -15.75
C ASN A 166 -6.51 1.28 -16.90
N GLU A 167 -5.87 2.44 -17.02
CA GLU A 167 -4.79 2.66 -17.98
C GLU A 167 -3.54 1.83 -17.64
N HIS A 168 -3.32 1.55 -16.36
CA HIS A 168 -2.10 0.89 -15.87
C HIS A 168 -2.33 -0.50 -15.31
N ILE A 169 -3.44 -0.73 -14.60
CA ILE A 169 -3.71 -1.96 -13.86
C ILE A 169 -4.63 -2.87 -14.68
N CYS A 170 -4.15 -4.06 -14.96
CA CYS A 170 -4.81 -5.07 -15.78
C CYS A 170 -5.09 -6.31 -14.90
N PRO A 171 -6.34 -6.53 -14.45
CA PRO A 171 -6.68 -7.65 -13.58
C PRO A 171 -6.47 -9.00 -14.29
N GLY A 172 -5.66 -9.86 -13.70
CA GLY A 172 -5.45 -11.23 -14.16
C GLY A 172 -6.34 -12.23 -13.44
N ALA A 173 -5.95 -13.50 -13.52
CA ALA A 173 -6.69 -14.61 -12.92
C ALA A 173 -6.82 -14.47 -11.39
N MET A 174 -7.98 -14.89 -10.87
CA MET A 174 -8.16 -15.09 -9.44
C MET A 174 -7.23 -16.19 -8.94
N GLY A 175 -6.81 -16.08 -7.69
CA GLY A 175 -5.91 -17.01 -7.04
C GLY A 175 -5.97 -16.84 -5.53
N GLU A 176 -5.10 -17.56 -4.85
CA GLU A 176 -4.97 -17.53 -3.39
C GLU A 176 -3.49 -17.33 -3.03
N LEU A 177 -3.23 -16.86 -1.82
CA LEU A 177 -1.88 -16.88 -1.27
C LEU A 177 -1.58 -18.25 -0.69
N THR A 178 -0.35 -18.70 -0.86
CA THR A 178 0.20 -19.95 -0.31
C THR A 178 1.24 -19.62 0.76
N ASP A 179 1.64 -20.62 1.55
CA ASP A 179 2.68 -20.44 2.57
C ASP A 179 4.01 -19.94 1.98
N ASP A 180 4.34 -20.33 0.74
CA ASP A 180 5.55 -19.89 0.04
C ASP A 180 5.53 -18.39 -0.33
N ASP A 181 4.34 -17.78 -0.41
CA ASP A 181 4.19 -16.34 -0.65
C ASP A 181 4.51 -15.51 0.60
N ILE A 182 4.52 -16.13 1.77
CA ILE A 182 4.65 -15.47 3.08
C ILE A 182 6.02 -15.76 3.68
N LEU A 183 6.82 -14.70 3.86
CA LEU A 183 8.09 -14.84 4.56
C LEU A 183 7.84 -15.07 6.07
N VAL A 184 8.33 -16.16 6.63
CA VAL A 184 8.20 -16.45 8.07
C VAL A 184 9.45 -15.98 8.82
N ILE A 185 9.23 -15.13 9.83
CA ILE A 185 10.27 -14.57 10.69
C ILE A 185 10.01 -14.98 12.14
N THR A 186 11.04 -15.52 12.79
CA THR A 186 11.00 -16.02 14.17
C THR A 186 12.06 -15.31 15.04
N PRO A 187 12.03 -15.48 16.38
CA PRO A 187 13.09 -14.99 17.26
C PRO A 187 14.50 -15.50 16.88
N GLU A 188 14.59 -16.67 16.24
CA GLU A 188 15.85 -17.31 15.87
C GLU A 188 16.43 -16.77 14.55
N ASN A 189 15.60 -16.26 13.64
CA ASN A 189 16.04 -15.90 12.28
C ASN A 189 15.95 -14.41 11.93
N TYR A 190 15.27 -13.58 12.73
CA TYR A 190 14.96 -12.19 12.33
C TYR A 190 16.19 -11.33 12.01
N GLN A 191 17.36 -11.66 12.58
CA GLN A 191 18.60 -10.92 12.33
C GLN A 191 19.18 -11.21 10.94
N THR A 192 18.99 -12.43 10.43
CA THR A 192 19.62 -12.93 9.20
C THR A 192 18.65 -13.02 8.04
N ALA A 193 17.39 -13.38 8.29
CA ALA A 193 16.37 -13.58 7.27
C ALA A 193 15.64 -12.28 6.88
N LEU A 194 15.58 -11.28 7.77
CA LEU A 194 14.87 -10.03 7.52
C LEU A 194 15.83 -8.88 7.17
N ASN A 195 15.64 -8.35 5.97
CA ASN A 195 16.40 -7.21 5.43
C ASN A 195 15.51 -6.36 4.50
N ASP A 196 16.10 -5.35 3.87
CA ASP A 196 15.37 -4.38 3.03
C ASP A 196 14.76 -4.98 1.76
N ASP A 197 15.21 -6.14 1.29
CA ASP A 197 14.60 -6.84 0.15
C ASP A 197 13.18 -7.31 0.49
N ALA A 198 12.88 -7.50 1.78
CA ALA A 198 11.56 -7.87 2.25
C ALA A 198 10.56 -6.70 2.33
N LEU A 199 11.00 -5.45 2.12
CA LEU A 199 10.11 -4.30 2.20
C LEU A 199 9.03 -4.35 1.13
N GLY A 200 7.78 -4.20 1.57
CA GLY A 200 6.57 -4.31 0.75
C GLY A 200 6.04 -5.73 0.60
N ARG A 201 6.68 -6.75 1.19
CA ARG A 201 6.19 -8.13 1.21
C ARG A 201 5.28 -8.40 2.41
N LEU A 202 4.41 -9.40 2.26
CA LEU A 202 3.70 -10.01 3.38
C LEU A 202 4.66 -10.91 4.16
N VAL A 203 4.72 -10.71 5.47
CA VAL A 203 5.63 -11.40 6.38
C VAL A 203 4.85 -11.85 7.60
N ARG A 204 4.99 -13.11 7.98
CA ARG A 204 4.47 -13.67 9.24
C ARG A 204 5.57 -13.60 10.29
N PHE A 205 5.36 -12.79 11.31
CA PHE A 205 6.20 -12.69 12.49
C PHE A 205 5.64 -13.60 13.57
N GLU A 206 6.39 -14.63 13.95
CA GLU A 206 5.97 -15.57 14.98
C GLU A 206 6.58 -15.23 16.32
N ARG A 207 5.77 -15.28 17.39
CA ARG A 207 6.22 -15.07 18.77
C ARG A 207 6.80 -13.66 19.03
N LEU A 208 6.19 -12.63 18.47
CA LEU A 208 6.45 -11.25 18.85
C LEU A 208 5.88 -10.95 20.23
N THR A 209 6.66 -10.24 21.06
CA THR A 209 6.21 -9.82 22.40
C THR A 209 5.69 -8.39 22.36
N TYR A 210 4.46 -8.16 22.83
CA TYR A 210 3.91 -6.82 22.99
C TYR A 210 4.62 -6.09 24.15
N LYS A 211 5.01 -4.83 23.92
CA LYS A 211 5.72 -4.00 24.88
C LYS A 211 5.04 -2.64 25.06
N GLU A 212 5.05 -2.19 26.30
CA GLU A 212 4.72 -0.81 26.68
C GLU A 212 5.98 -0.09 27.19
N GLY A 213 5.98 1.23 27.12
CA GLY A 213 7.05 2.07 27.64
C GLY A 213 7.58 3.07 26.62
N THR A 214 8.82 3.52 26.84
CA THR A 214 9.45 4.59 26.08
C THR A 214 10.62 4.05 25.28
N SER A 215 10.74 4.48 24.03
CA SER A 215 11.91 4.27 23.18
C SER A 215 12.30 5.59 22.52
N GLY A 216 13.48 6.11 22.88
CA GLY A 216 13.89 7.45 22.50
C GLY A 216 12.89 8.50 22.98
N ASN A 217 12.37 9.31 22.05
CA ASN A 217 11.35 10.33 22.32
C ASN A 217 9.91 9.82 22.12
N ASN A 218 9.73 8.54 21.78
CA ASN A 218 8.42 7.94 21.54
C ASN A 218 8.00 7.11 22.75
N PHE A 219 6.69 7.01 22.96
CA PHE A 219 6.10 6.15 23.98
C PHE A 219 5.00 5.30 23.35
N TYR A 220 4.81 4.11 23.91
CA TYR A 220 3.88 3.10 23.42
C TYR A 220 3.09 2.50 24.58
N PRO A 221 1.79 2.21 24.38
CA PRO A 221 1.01 2.53 23.18
C PRO A 221 0.67 4.03 23.11
N SER A 222 0.55 4.54 21.88
CA SER A 222 0.23 5.96 21.63
C SER A 222 -0.69 6.14 20.43
N TYR A 223 -1.28 7.32 20.30
CA TYR A 223 -2.00 7.76 19.11
C TYR A 223 -1.59 9.15 18.67
N LEU A 224 -1.69 9.42 17.36
CA LEU A 224 -1.25 10.68 16.75
C LEU A 224 -2.44 11.62 16.48
N GLU A 225 -2.71 12.52 17.42
CA GLU A 225 -3.75 13.52 17.29
C GLU A 225 -3.38 14.58 16.25
N ALA A 226 -4.29 14.82 15.31
CA ALA A 226 -4.22 15.95 14.40
C ALA A 226 -4.90 17.18 15.03
N ILE A 227 -4.19 18.29 15.09
CA ILE A 227 -4.62 19.55 15.70
C ILE A 227 -4.65 20.62 14.60
N TYR A 228 -5.81 21.25 14.41
CA TYR A 228 -6.01 22.35 13.47
C TYR A 228 -6.09 23.66 14.23
N GLU A 229 -4.97 24.36 14.37
CA GLU A 229 -4.92 25.62 15.10
C GLU A 229 -5.57 26.76 14.30
N ASN A 230 -6.40 27.58 14.96
CA ASN A 230 -6.95 28.83 14.42
C ASN A 230 -7.63 28.72 13.04
N GLY A 231 -8.27 27.57 12.74
CA GLY A 231 -8.95 27.35 11.45
C GLY A 231 -8.00 27.07 10.27
N SER A 232 -6.73 26.75 10.54
CA SER A 232 -5.78 26.27 9.54
C SER A 232 -6.30 25.02 8.81
N SER A 233 -6.03 24.92 7.51
CA SER A 233 -6.21 23.68 6.73
C SER A 233 -5.05 22.71 6.89
N GLU A 234 -3.94 23.15 7.47
CA GLU A 234 -2.79 22.31 7.82
C GLU A 234 -2.85 21.88 9.28
N ALA A 235 -2.75 20.57 9.50
CA ALA A 235 -2.71 19.99 10.83
C ALA A 235 -1.28 19.99 11.40
N THR A 236 -1.15 20.31 12.67
CA THR A 236 -0.01 19.88 13.49
C THR A 236 -0.33 18.53 14.11
N TYR A 237 0.70 17.74 14.42
CA TYR A 237 0.51 16.38 14.95
C TYR A 237 1.14 16.25 16.32
N LYS A 238 0.38 15.73 17.27
CA LYS A 238 0.84 15.47 18.64
C LYS A 238 0.63 14.02 19.00
N SER A 239 1.71 13.33 19.39
CA SER A 239 1.59 11.99 19.96
C SER A 239 1.02 12.09 21.37
N LYS A 240 0.05 11.24 21.71
CA LYS A 240 -0.59 11.14 23.03
C LYS A 240 -0.56 9.71 23.54
N SER A 241 -0.30 9.55 24.83
CA SER A 241 -0.23 8.24 25.49
C SER A 241 -1.63 7.87 25.98
N TYR A 242 -2.06 6.63 25.76
CA TYR A 242 -3.35 6.16 26.28
C TYR A 242 -3.40 6.25 27.81
N SER A 243 -2.35 5.80 28.50
CA SER A 243 -2.32 5.80 29.97
C SER A 243 -2.30 7.21 30.56
N ALA A 244 -1.58 8.15 29.95
CA ALA A 244 -1.56 9.55 30.38
C ALA A 244 -2.93 10.24 30.21
N GLU A 245 -3.70 9.83 29.21
CA GLU A 245 -5.06 10.33 28.94
C GLU A 245 -6.14 9.53 29.70
N GLY A 246 -5.77 8.54 30.52
CA GLY A 246 -6.70 7.70 31.28
C GLY A 246 -7.56 6.77 30.41
N LEU A 247 -7.07 6.41 29.22
CA LEU A 247 -7.77 5.58 28.26
C LEU A 247 -7.26 4.14 28.27
N THR A 248 -8.14 3.18 28.00
CA THR A 248 -7.74 1.79 27.72
C THR A 248 -7.01 1.73 26.38
N PRO A 249 -5.81 1.11 26.31
CA PRO A 249 -5.09 0.98 25.05
C PRO A 249 -5.82 0.14 24.02
N THR A 250 -5.97 0.70 22.82
CA THR A 250 -6.51 0.03 21.63
C THR A 250 -5.56 0.21 20.45
N TYR A 251 -5.73 -0.60 19.41
CA TYR A 251 -4.86 -0.54 18.21
C TYR A 251 -4.83 0.85 17.57
N ALA A 252 -5.94 1.59 17.60
CA ALA A 252 -6.03 2.97 17.17
C ALA A 252 -7.06 3.78 17.97
N TYR A 253 -6.95 5.10 17.91
CA TYR A 253 -7.87 5.99 18.60
C TYR A 253 -9.05 6.29 17.69
N SER A 254 -10.25 6.01 18.20
CA SER A 254 -11.49 6.10 17.42
C SER A 254 -12.68 6.46 18.33
N TYR A 255 -12.60 7.63 18.95
CA TYR A 255 -13.58 8.11 19.93
C TYR A 255 -14.12 9.48 19.52
N ASN A 256 -15.36 9.80 19.89
CA ASN A 256 -15.97 11.13 19.70
C ASN A 256 -15.85 11.67 18.26
N ASN A 257 -16.07 10.83 17.25
CA ASN A 257 -15.92 11.13 15.83
C ASN A 257 -14.50 11.54 15.38
N GLN A 258 -13.51 11.42 16.26
CA GLN A 258 -12.11 11.61 15.93
C GLN A 258 -11.46 10.25 15.63
N ARG A 259 -10.56 10.25 14.63
CA ARG A 259 -9.93 9.04 14.09
C ARG A 259 -8.43 9.32 13.95
N TYR A 260 -7.63 8.73 14.81
CA TYR A 260 -6.19 8.97 14.86
C TYR A 260 -5.41 7.66 14.78
N TYR A 261 -4.26 7.71 14.11
CA TYR A 261 -3.40 6.55 13.99
C TYR A 261 -2.84 6.13 15.35
N GLY A 262 -3.06 4.87 15.72
CA GLY A 262 -2.42 4.26 16.86
C GLY A 262 -1.07 3.65 16.52
N SER A 263 -0.23 3.49 17.54
CA SER A 263 1.11 2.93 17.46
C SER A 263 1.33 1.97 18.62
N ALA A 264 1.57 0.72 18.30
CA ALA A 264 1.82 -0.35 19.26
C ALA A 264 3.17 -1.01 18.98
N TRP A 265 3.93 -1.31 20.05
CA TRP A 265 5.29 -1.81 19.95
C TRP A 265 5.35 -3.32 20.19
N PHE A 266 5.96 -4.04 19.23
CA PHE A 266 6.18 -5.46 19.28
C PHE A 266 7.66 -5.79 19.05
N SER A 267 8.19 -6.80 19.75
CA SER A 267 9.64 -7.02 19.82
C SER A 267 10.04 -8.50 19.94
N TYR A 268 11.19 -8.85 19.36
CA TYR A 268 11.96 -10.07 19.63
C TYR A 268 13.03 -9.91 20.72
N GLY A 269 13.09 -8.76 21.39
CA GLY A 269 14.08 -8.49 22.43
C GLY A 269 15.02 -7.32 22.12
N GLY A 270 14.80 -6.59 21.03
CA GLY A 270 15.52 -5.34 20.79
C GLY A 270 15.24 -4.30 21.89
N THR A 271 16.19 -3.38 22.09
CA THR A 271 16.17 -2.42 23.20
C THR A 271 15.58 -1.06 22.83
N THR A 272 15.75 -0.64 21.57
CA THR A 272 15.24 0.61 21.00
C THR A 272 14.49 0.36 19.69
N THR A 273 13.52 1.19 19.35
CA THR A 273 12.68 1.07 18.14
C THR A 273 13.43 1.10 16.81
N GLU A 274 14.68 1.54 16.83
CA GLU A 274 15.62 1.59 15.72
C GLU A 274 16.33 0.24 15.52
N ASP A 275 16.40 -0.59 16.57
CA ASP A 275 17.01 -1.91 16.51
C ASP A 275 16.20 -2.84 15.61
N LYS A 276 16.90 -3.68 14.84
CA LYS A 276 16.25 -4.84 14.22
C LYS A 276 15.58 -5.69 15.29
N GLY A 277 14.41 -6.25 14.98
CA GLY A 277 13.61 -7.01 15.94
C GLY A 277 12.68 -6.14 16.79
N ASN A 278 12.60 -4.83 16.54
CA ASN A 278 11.54 -3.96 17.04
C ASN A 278 10.67 -3.46 15.89
N TYR A 279 9.37 -3.58 16.07
CA TYR A 279 8.40 -3.26 15.04
C TYR A 279 7.24 -2.48 15.62
N ILE A 280 6.83 -1.43 14.91
CA ILE A 280 5.67 -0.63 15.26
C ILE A 280 4.50 -1.00 14.37
N VAL A 281 3.46 -1.59 14.96
CA VAL A 281 2.18 -1.77 14.28
C VAL A 281 1.48 -0.42 14.29
N ARG A 282 1.22 0.13 13.09
CA ARG A 282 0.48 1.37 12.89
C ARG A 282 -0.92 1.01 12.41
N VAL A 283 -1.94 1.46 13.15
CA VAL A 283 -3.34 1.19 12.79
C VAL A 283 -4.10 2.50 12.63
N SER A 284 -4.88 2.62 11.58
CA SER A 284 -5.76 3.75 11.32
C SER A 284 -6.93 3.77 12.30
N GLY A 285 -7.29 4.95 12.79
CA GLY A 285 -8.52 5.15 13.55
C GLY A 285 -9.79 4.86 12.73
N TYR A 286 -9.69 4.83 11.40
CA TYR A 286 -10.79 4.46 10.49
C TYR A 286 -10.93 2.94 10.31
N SER A 287 -9.98 2.15 10.80
CA SER A 287 -10.08 0.70 10.66
C SER A 287 -11.26 0.14 11.47
N ASN A 288 -11.89 -0.93 10.96
CA ASN A 288 -13.00 -1.59 11.66
C ASN A 288 -12.56 -2.28 12.97
N PHE A 289 -11.25 -2.41 13.18
CA PHE A 289 -10.63 -2.97 14.38
C PHE A 289 -9.84 -1.93 15.20
N ALA A 290 -10.04 -0.63 14.94
CA ALA A 290 -9.37 0.45 15.66
C ALA A 290 -9.51 0.34 17.18
N LEU A 291 -10.72 0.00 17.65
CA LEU A 291 -11.04 -0.12 19.07
C LEU A 291 -10.79 -1.52 19.66
N GLN A 292 -10.19 -2.44 18.91
CA GLN A 292 -9.77 -3.71 19.49
C GLN A 292 -8.69 -3.44 20.56
N PRO A 293 -8.80 -4.06 21.75
CA PRO A 293 -7.84 -3.87 22.82
C PRO A 293 -6.46 -4.40 22.41
N LEU A 294 -5.40 -3.74 22.88
CA LEU A 294 -4.05 -4.29 22.74
C LEU A 294 -3.86 -5.47 23.71
N PRO A 295 -2.93 -6.40 23.40
CA PRO A 295 -2.57 -7.48 24.31
C PRO A 295 -2.06 -6.95 25.66
N GLU A 296 -2.06 -7.78 26.70
CA GLU A 296 -1.36 -7.42 27.94
C GLU A 296 0.16 -7.33 27.70
N ALA A 297 0.83 -6.38 28.35
CA ALA A 297 2.27 -6.21 28.24
C ALA A 297 3.02 -7.52 28.57
N GLY A 298 3.95 -7.92 27.69
CA GLY A 298 4.69 -9.17 27.83
C GLY A 298 4.01 -10.39 27.19
N LYS A 299 2.78 -10.27 26.69
CA LYS A 299 2.15 -11.34 25.88
C LYS A 299 2.90 -11.53 24.58
N THR A 300 2.94 -12.78 24.14
CA THR A 300 3.62 -13.21 22.92
C THR A 300 2.59 -13.79 21.96
N GLY A 301 2.66 -13.38 20.70
CA GLY A 301 1.72 -13.78 19.66
C GLY A 301 2.31 -13.66 18.27
N ASN A 302 1.49 -13.89 17.25
CA ASN A 302 1.88 -13.85 15.85
C ASN A 302 1.24 -12.64 15.15
N ILE A 303 1.96 -12.05 14.19
CA ILE A 303 1.43 -10.97 13.34
C ILE A 303 1.80 -11.26 11.89
N THR A 304 0.81 -11.29 11.01
CA THR A 304 1.03 -11.28 9.56
C THR A 304 0.85 -9.85 9.05
N ALA A 305 1.84 -9.27 8.39
CA ALA A 305 1.77 -7.88 7.98
C ALA A 305 2.63 -7.60 6.77
N ILE A 306 2.29 -6.53 6.05
CA ILE A 306 3.20 -5.95 5.08
C ILE A 306 4.37 -5.31 5.85
N TYR A 307 5.58 -5.81 5.60
CA TYR A 307 6.78 -5.30 6.22
C TYR A 307 7.21 -3.99 5.55
N THR A 308 7.27 -2.92 6.33
CA THR A 308 7.58 -1.57 5.84
C THR A 308 8.59 -0.89 6.74
N LYS A 309 9.08 0.27 6.29
CA LYS A 309 9.87 1.16 7.13
C LYS A 309 9.53 2.61 6.86
N TYR A 310 9.80 3.44 7.84
CA TYR A 310 9.61 4.88 7.75
C TYR A 310 10.81 5.60 8.34
N SER A 311 11.08 6.80 7.83
CA SER A 311 12.15 7.68 8.27
C SER A 311 11.73 9.14 8.22
N SER A 312 12.43 10.00 8.97
CA SER A 312 12.42 11.44 8.73
C SER A 312 12.85 11.79 7.30
N SER A 313 12.59 13.04 6.89
CA SER A 313 12.84 13.50 5.51
C SER A 313 14.33 13.69 5.21
N SER A 314 15.15 13.66 6.26
CA SER A 314 16.61 13.73 6.22
C SER A 314 17.27 12.36 6.34
N GLY A 315 16.53 11.29 6.65
CA GLY A 315 17.13 9.97 6.92
C GLY A 315 17.66 9.80 8.33
N SER A 316 17.33 10.71 9.26
CA SER A 316 17.96 10.78 10.58
C SER A 316 17.55 9.67 11.56
N TYR A 317 16.45 8.96 11.29
CA TYR A 317 16.02 7.80 12.06
C TYR A 317 15.26 6.84 11.15
N ILE A 318 15.23 5.56 11.51
CA ILE A 318 14.44 4.54 10.83
C ILE A 318 13.57 3.84 11.87
N THR A 319 12.31 3.61 11.52
CA THR A 319 11.39 2.78 12.29
C THR A 319 10.84 1.72 11.36
N TYR A 320 11.00 0.45 11.73
CA TYR A 320 10.35 -0.65 11.03
C TYR A 320 8.89 -0.75 11.47
N GLN A 321 8.00 -0.91 10.49
CA GLN A 321 6.57 -0.82 10.67
C GLN A 321 5.87 -2.04 10.08
N LEU A 322 4.80 -2.44 10.74
CA LEU A 322 3.93 -3.53 10.29
C LEU A 322 2.59 -2.91 9.89
N LEU A 323 2.26 -3.00 8.61
CA LEU A 323 0.95 -2.64 8.08
C LEU A 323 0.12 -3.92 7.98
N VAL A 324 -0.81 -4.08 8.91
CA VAL A 324 -1.76 -5.21 8.96
C VAL A 324 -2.95 -4.93 8.04
N ASN A 325 -3.44 -5.96 7.33
CA ASN A 325 -4.63 -5.80 6.49
C ASN A 325 -5.88 -5.75 7.35
N SER A 326 -5.98 -6.64 8.33
CA SER A 326 -7.16 -6.83 9.18
C SER A 326 -6.76 -7.26 10.60
N PHE A 327 -7.77 -7.43 11.47
CA PHE A 327 -7.54 -7.96 12.82
C PHE A 327 -7.21 -9.46 12.82
N ASP A 328 -7.70 -10.22 11.84
CA ASP A 328 -7.45 -11.67 11.73
C ASP A 328 -5.96 -11.98 11.47
N ASP A 329 -5.19 -10.97 11.07
CA ASP A 329 -3.74 -11.06 10.91
C ASP A 329 -2.96 -10.96 12.24
N ILE A 330 -3.65 -10.80 13.37
CA ILE A 330 -3.09 -10.59 14.70
C ILE A 330 -3.61 -11.69 15.64
N ASP A 331 -2.70 -12.49 16.19
CA ASP A 331 -3.01 -13.68 16.99
C ASP A 331 -2.24 -13.63 18.32
N PHE A 332 -2.86 -13.12 19.39
CA PHE A 332 -2.30 -12.91 20.74
C PHE A 332 -3.21 -13.45 21.84
#